data_AF-A0AAP9HCL8-F1
#
_entry.id   AF-A0AAP9HCL8-F1
#
_cell.length_a   1.000
_cell.length_b   1.000
_cell.length_c   1.000
_cell.angle_alpha   90.00
_cell.angle_beta   90.00
_cell.angle_gamma   90.00
#
_symmetry.space_group_name_H-M   'P 1'
#
loop_
_entity.id
_entity.type
_entity.pdbx_description
1 polymer ?
#
loop_
_entity_poly.entity_id
_entity_poly.type
_entity_poly.pdbx_seq_one_letter_code
_entity_poly.pdbx_strand_id
1 'polypeptide(L)'
;MNGQMFQIAGLVAAAKSALQSNNQIKYNPEKYVNSISFKFLILGTEDYIAYNSSEWFEKLKEFGLVDIKLLCPISVKDRNILGFSNTTQSSILCFFENGKVTYFIPNWEFDNKHQQWNIMYKEYEWTNPPEGKPRYDDNSDSFRKVLLQIKDLAAKIDCENFANIFEFAIQSLDGKNEGIDKEYGLELPQIPSQNLKLFEAASRADVFGAMGSWNDSPPYMAQNKGLEEEYDILSDELLKNIRLAILYSINEW
;
A
#
# COMPACT_ATOMS: atom_id res chain seq x y z
N MET A 1 6.09 -5.40 2.74
CA MET A 1 4.81 -4.67 2.73
C MET A 1 3.68 -5.60 3.10
N ASN A 2 2.69 -5.12 3.87
CA ASN A 2 1.43 -5.85 4.06
C ASN A 2 0.73 -6.09 2.70
N GLY A 3 0.18 -7.29 2.49
CA GLY A 3 -0.46 -7.70 1.24
C GLY A 3 -1.65 -6.83 0.79
N GLN A 4 -2.43 -6.27 1.73
CA GLN A 4 -3.52 -5.34 1.42
C GLN A 4 -3.00 -4.05 0.79
N MET A 5 -1.90 -3.49 1.32
CA MET A 5 -1.30 -2.28 0.79
C MET A 5 -0.69 -2.51 -0.59
N PHE A 6 0.04 -3.62 -0.74
CA PHE A 6 0.66 -3.99 -2.02
C PHE A 6 -0.40 -4.18 -3.10
N GLN A 7 -1.48 -4.90 -2.79
CA GLN A 7 -2.57 -5.16 -3.72
C GLN A 7 -3.24 -3.87 -4.21
N ILE A 8 -3.65 -2.99 -3.30
CA ILE A 8 -4.33 -1.74 -3.67
C ILE A 8 -3.39 -0.88 -4.52
N ALA A 9 -2.11 -0.79 -4.15
CA ALA A 9 -1.12 -0.05 -4.91
C ALA A 9 -0.97 -0.60 -6.34
N GLY A 10 -0.85 -1.93 -6.50
CA GLY A 10 -0.78 -2.59 -7.80
C GLY A 10 -2.02 -2.36 -8.66
N LEU A 11 -3.22 -2.47 -8.05
CA LEU A 11 -4.48 -2.27 -8.75
C LEU A 11 -4.69 -0.82 -9.21
N VAL A 12 -4.37 0.16 -8.35
CA VAL A 12 -4.40 1.59 -8.71
C VAL A 12 -3.41 1.90 -9.82
N ALA A 13 -2.18 1.41 -9.73
CA ALA A 13 -1.17 1.61 -10.77
C ALA A 13 -1.61 1.02 -12.12
N ALA A 14 -2.16 -0.20 -12.12
CA ALA A 14 -2.68 -0.85 -13.32
C ALA A 14 -3.84 -0.07 -13.94
N ALA A 15 -4.80 0.37 -13.13
CA ALA A 15 -5.95 1.16 -13.59
C ALA A 15 -5.52 2.53 -14.13
N LYS A 16 -4.60 3.21 -13.43
CA LYS A 16 -4.05 4.51 -13.87
C LYS A 16 -3.30 4.39 -15.19
N SER A 17 -2.46 3.36 -15.34
CA SER A 17 -1.76 3.06 -16.60
C SER A 17 -2.73 2.79 -17.76
N ALA A 18 -3.77 2.00 -17.50
CA ALA A 18 -4.81 1.70 -18.47
C ALA A 18 -5.59 2.95 -18.88
N LEU A 19 -5.89 3.84 -17.93
CA LEU A 19 -6.58 5.11 -18.17
C LEU A 19 -5.73 6.06 -19.02
N GLN A 20 -4.45 6.24 -18.68
CA GLN A 20 -3.53 7.11 -19.43
C GLN A 20 -3.27 6.61 -20.86
N SER A 21 -3.24 5.29 -21.06
CA SER A 21 -2.95 4.68 -22.37
C SER A 21 -4.20 4.30 -23.17
N ASN A 22 -5.40 4.54 -22.61
CA ASN A 22 -6.68 4.12 -23.17
C ASN A 22 -6.73 2.63 -23.56
N ASN A 23 -6.13 1.77 -22.72
CA ASN A 23 -6.06 0.33 -22.92
C ASN A 23 -6.94 -0.42 -21.90
N GLN A 24 -7.06 -1.74 -22.09
CA GLN A 24 -7.58 -2.62 -21.04
C GLN A 24 -6.62 -2.66 -19.85
N ILE A 25 -7.18 -2.74 -18.65
CA ILE A 25 -6.40 -2.95 -17.43
C ILE A 25 -5.71 -4.31 -17.47
N LYS A 26 -4.44 -4.32 -17.04
CA LYS A 26 -3.64 -5.53 -16.87
C LYS A 26 -3.23 -5.63 -15.42
N TYR A 27 -3.88 -6.54 -14.68
CA TYR A 27 -3.62 -6.77 -13.27
C TYR A 27 -3.76 -8.26 -12.97
N ASN A 28 -2.69 -8.86 -12.44
CA ASN A 28 -2.71 -10.25 -11.99
C ASN A 28 -2.67 -10.27 -10.45
N PRO A 29 -3.66 -10.91 -9.80
CA PRO A 29 -3.64 -11.09 -8.36
C PRO A 29 -2.45 -11.93 -7.87
N GLU A 30 -2.05 -11.70 -6.63
CA GLU A 30 -1.01 -12.46 -5.95
C GLU A 30 -1.43 -13.92 -5.73
N LYS A 31 -0.47 -14.86 -5.66
CA LYS A 31 -0.75 -16.31 -5.56
C LYS A 31 -1.61 -16.72 -4.37
N TYR A 32 -1.60 -15.93 -3.29
CA TYR A 32 -2.41 -16.18 -2.09
C TYR A 32 -3.84 -15.64 -2.21
N VAL A 33 -4.21 -15.01 -3.33
CA VAL A 33 -5.55 -14.49 -3.61
C VAL A 33 -6.32 -15.50 -4.46
N ASN A 34 -7.48 -15.92 -3.99
CA ASN A 34 -8.40 -16.79 -4.72
C ASN A 34 -9.33 -15.99 -5.64
N SER A 35 -9.87 -14.87 -5.15
CA SER A 35 -10.79 -14.04 -5.94
C SER A 35 -10.73 -12.56 -5.55
N ILE A 36 -10.99 -11.68 -6.51
CA ILE A 36 -11.18 -10.24 -6.31
C ILE A 36 -12.48 -9.84 -6.99
N SER A 37 -13.36 -9.17 -6.26
CA SER A 37 -14.65 -8.66 -6.77
C SER A 37 -14.91 -7.24 -6.29
N PHE A 38 -15.77 -6.52 -7.01
CA PHE A 38 -16.06 -5.11 -6.78
C PHE A 38 -17.56 -4.87 -6.76
N LYS A 39 -18.08 -4.52 -5.59
CA LYS A 39 -19.48 -4.17 -5.38
C LYS A 39 -19.66 -2.66 -5.53
N PHE A 40 -20.40 -2.26 -6.55
CA PHE A 40 -20.66 -0.86 -6.87
C PHE A 40 -21.81 -0.28 -6.03
N LEU A 41 -21.76 1.02 -5.79
CA LEU A 41 -22.83 1.78 -5.17
C LEU A 41 -23.78 2.26 -6.29
N ILE A 42 -24.79 1.46 -6.61
CA ILE A 42 -25.84 1.85 -7.56
C ILE A 42 -27.11 2.21 -6.78
N LEU A 43 -27.53 3.47 -6.90
CA LEU A 43 -28.77 3.94 -6.30
C LEU A 43 -29.96 3.32 -7.05
N GLY A 44 -30.72 2.45 -6.38
CA GLY A 44 -32.06 2.03 -6.82
C GLY A 44 -32.18 0.74 -7.63
N THR A 45 -31.11 -0.04 -7.81
CA THR A 45 -31.16 -1.39 -8.42
C THR A 45 -30.28 -2.39 -7.67
N GLU A 46 -30.44 -3.68 -7.95
CA GLU A 46 -29.62 -4.77 -7.39
C GLU A 46 -28.12 -4.43 -7.41
N ASP A 47 -27.43 -4.84 -6.35
CA ASP A 47 -25.99 -4.66 -6.18
C ASP A 47 -25.23 -5.17 -7.42
N TYR A 48 -24.72 -4.28 -8.27
CA TYR A 48 -23.87 -4.69 -9.38
C TYR A 48 -22.49 -5.09 -8.83
N ILE A 49 -22.07 -6.31 -9.17
CA ILE A 49 -20.77 -6.86 -8.78
C ILE A 49 -19.98 -7.13 -10.06
N ALA A 50 -18.82 -6.50 -10.18
CA ALA A 50 -17.80 -6.91 -11.16
C ALA A 50 -16.93 -8.01 -10.53
N TYR A 51 -16.71 -9.11 -11.25
CA TYR A 51 -16.03 -10.29 -10.72
C TYR A 51 -14.53 -10.32 -11.00
N ASN A 52 -14.01 -9.29 -11.66
CA ASN A 52 -12.59 -9.14 -11.95
C ASN A 52 -12.22 -7.66 -12.16
N SER A 53 -10.92 -7.37 -12.19
CA SER A 53 -10.37 -6.03 -12.39
C SER A 53 -10.76 -5.43 -13.74
N SER A 54 -10.87 -6.24 -14.80
CA SER A 54 -11.26 -5.79 -16.13
C SER A 54 -12.71 -5.28 -16.17
N GLU A 55 -13.67 -6.07 -15.69
CA GLU A 55 -15.07 -5.66 -15.57
C GLU A 55 -15.23 -4.42 -14.71
N TRP A 56 -14.52 -4.36 -13.57
CA TRP A 56 -14.54 -3.21 -12.68
C TRP A 56 -14.04 -1.94 -13.38
N PHE A 57 -12.90 -2.01 -14.05
CA PHE A 57 -12.32 -0.86 -14.72
C PHE A 57 -13.16 -0.38 -15.91
N GLU A 58 -13.70 -1.29 -16.73
CA GLU A 58 -14.61 -0.92 -17.82
C GLU A 58 -15.86 -0.23 -17.28
N LYS A 59 -16.44 -0.73 -16.17
CA LYS A 59 -17.60 -0.10 -15.54
C LYS A 59 -17.30 1.30 -15.01
N LEU A 60 -16.12 1.51 -14.41
CA LEU A 60 -15.70 2.85 -13.99
C LEU A 60 -15.57 3.81 -15.17
N LYS A 61 -15.02 3.36 -16.31
CA LYS A 61 -14.95 4.18 -17.53
C LYS A 61 -16.34 4.53 -18.08
N GLU A 62 -17.29 3.60 -18.06
CA GLU A 62 -18.69 3.88 -18.45
C GLU A 62 -19.31 5.00 -17.59
N PHE A 63 -18.91 5.09 -16.32
CA PHE A 63 -19.34 6.17 -15.41
C PHE A 63 -18.54 7.47 -15.55
N GLY A 64 -17.59 7.55 -16.48
CA GLY A 64 -16.80 8.75 -16.75
C GLY A 64 -15.63 8.93 -15.78
N LEU A 65 -14.92 7.86 -15.43
CA LEU A 65 -13.69 7.93 -14.62
C LEU A 65 -12.63 8.80 -15.32
N VAL A 66 -12.12 9.82 -14.61
CA VAL A 66 -11.05 10.71 -15.09
C VAL A 66 -9.73 10.54 -14.37
N ASP A 67 -9.74 9.97 -13.15
CA ASP A 67 -8.53 9.72 -12.38
C ASP A 67 -8.79 8.71 -11.27
N ILE A 68 -7.71 8.07 -10.85
CA ILE A 68 -7.72 7.06 -9.79
C ILE A 68 -6.49 7.24 -8.91
N LYS A 69 -6.67 7.24 -7.59
CA LYS A 69 -5.59 7.42 -6.62
C LYS A 69 -5.70 6.42 -5.47
N LEU A 70 -4.55 6.06 -4.91
CA LEU A 70 -4.45 5.39 -3.62
C LEU A 70 -4.61 6.43 -2.50
N LEU A 71 -5.39 6.07 -1.48
CA LEU A 71 -5.47 6.80 -0.23
C LEU A 71 -5.21 5.84 0.94
N CYS A 72 -4.40 6.26 1.90
CA CYS A 72 -4.18 5.54 3.14
C CYS A 72 -3.78 6.52 4.26
N PRO A 73 -4.02 6.17 5.54
CA PRO A 73 -3.52 6.97 6.65
C PRO A 73 -1.99 6.90 6.73
N ILE A 74 -1.36 8.06 6.95
CA ILE A 74 0.09 8.15 7.16
C ILE A 74 0.52 7.88 8.60
N SER A 75 -0.44 7.70 9.52
CA SER A 75 -0.22 7.38 10.93
C SER A 75 -1.37 6.53 11.43
N VAL A 76 -1.09 5.63 12.36
CA VAL A 76 -2.11 4.80 13.02
C VAL A 76 -2.08 5.01 14.52
N LYS A 77 -3.21 4.76 15.19
CA LYS A 77 -3.28 4.83 16.65
C LYS A 77 -2.54 3.67 17.33
N ASP A 78 -2.55 2.50 16.69
CA ASP A 78 -1.93 1.29 17.20
C ASP A 78 -1.22 0.58 16.04
N ARG A 79 0.11 0.45 16.13
CA ARG A 79 0.91 -0.22 15.10
C ARG A 79 0.77 -1.74 15.15
N ASN A 80 0.41 -2.30 16.32
CA ASN A 80 0.34 -3.75 16.54
C ASN A 80 -0.74 -4.43 15.69
N ILE A 81 -1.75 -3.67 15.26
CA ILE A 81 -2.83 -4.22 14.43
C ILE A 81 -2.48 -4.28 12.94
N LEU A 82 -1.35 -3.72 12.51
CA LEU A 82 -0.96 -3.64 11.10
C LEU A 82 -0.64 -5.01 10.47
N GLY A 83 -0.44 -6.04 11.30
CA GLY A 83 -0.29 -7.42 10.87
C GLY A 83 -1.60 -8.13 10.51
N PHE A 84 -2.76 -7.58 10.88
CA PHE A 84 -4.05 -8.19 10.57
C PHE A 84 -4.61 -7.69 9.23
N SER A 85 -5.45 -8.50 8.60
CA SER A 85 -6.22 -8.07 7.43
C SER A 85 -7.26 -7.02 7.83
N ASN A 86 -7.62 -6.14 6.89
CA ASN A 86 -8.66 -5.10 7.05
C ASN A 86 -8.32 -3.96 8.02
N THR A 87 -7.07 -3.84 8.49
CA THR A 87 -6.67 -2.80 9.46
C THR A 87 -5.94 -1.60 8.85
N THR A 88 -5.50 -1.70 7.59
CA THR A 88 -4.69 -0.65 6.94
C THR A 88 -5.46 0.63 6.64
N GLN A 89 -6.80 0.57 6.62
CA GLN A 89 -7.72 1.68 6.29
C GLN A 89 -7.41 2.35 4.94
N SER A 90 -6.84 1.59 4.01
CA SER A 90 -6.51 2.04 2.68
C SER A 90 -7.67 1.85 1.71
N SER A 91 -7.76 2.74 0.74
CA SER A 91 -8.85 2.77 -0.24
C SER A 91 -8.36 3.18 -1.62
N ILE A 92 -9.13 2.79 -2.63
CA ILE A 92 -9.01 3.28 -4.01
C ILE A 92 -9.95 4.46 -4.16
N LEU A 93 -9.44 5.64 -4.48
CA LEU A 93 -10.23 6.84 -4.80
C LEU A 93 -10.47 6.93 -6.30
N CYS A 94 -11.72 7.13 -6.71
CA CYS A 94 -12.14 7.31 -8.10
C CYS A 94 -12.72 8.72 -8.29
N PHE A 95 -12.23 9.44 -9.28
CA PHE A 95 -12.72 10.78 -9.65
C PHE A 95 -13.42 10.72 -11.00
N PHE A 96 -14.60 11.35 -11.11
CA PHE A 96 -15.43 11.31 -12.31
C PHE A 96 -15.61 12.70 -12.96
N GLU A 97 -15.94 12.73 -14.26
CA GLU A 97 -16.12 13.97 -15.04
C GLU A 97 -17.15 14.94 -14.44
N ASN A 98 -18.19 14.41 -13.78
CA ASN A 98 -19.23 15.20 -13.13
C ASN A 98 -18.83 15.77 -11.76
N GLY A 99 -17.57 15.63 -11.36
CA GLY A 99 -17.05 16.07 -10.06
C GLY A 99 -17.37 15.13 -8.90
N LYS A 100 -18.09 14.01 -9.14
CA LYS A 100 -18.32 12.98 -8.12
C LYS A 100 -16.98 12.32 -7.74
N VAL A 101 -16.87 11.97 -6.46
CA VAL A 101 -15.76 11.19 -5.93
C VAL A 101 -16.33 9.98 -5.20
N THR A 102 -15.87 8.80 -5.57
CA THR A 102 -16.19 7.55 -4.85
C THR A 102 -14.90 6.89 -4.37
N TYR A 103 -15.05 5.93 -3.47
CA TYR A 103 -13.92 5.16 -3.00
C TYR A 103 -14.30 3.71 -2.72
N PHE A 104 -13.36 2.80 -2.98
CA PHE A 104 -13.50 1.39 -2.68
C PHE A 104 -12.64 1.01 -1.48
N ILE A 105 -13.27 0.32 -0.52
CA ILE A 105 -12.59 -0.30 0.63
C ILE A 105 -12.62 -1.81 0.43
N PRO A 106 -11.47 -2.52 0.53
CA PRO A 106 -11.47 -3.97 0.49
C PRO A 106 -11.88 -4.60 1.81
N ASN A 107 -12.55 -5.74 1.71
CA ASN A 107 -12.78 -6.70 2.79
C ASN A 107 -12.14 -8.03 2.40
N TRP A 108 -11.17 -8.47 3.21
CA TRP A 108 -10.41 -9.70 3.03
C TRP A 108 -10.98 -10.79 3.92
N GLU A 109 -11.38 -11.90 3.30
CA GLU A 109 -11.90 -13.09 3.98
C GLU A 109 -11.05 -14.30 3.62
N PHE A 110 -10.57 -15.02 4.64
CA PHE A 110 -9.75 -16.21 4.41
C PHE A 110 -10.65 -17.40 4.09
N ASP A 111 -10.41 -18.02 2.94
CA ASP A 111 -11.06 -19.25 2.53
C ASP A 111 -10.28 -20.46 3.05
N ASN A 112 -10.79 -21.09 4.11
CA ASN A 112 -10.18 -22.29 4.69
C ASN A 112 -10.09 -23.47 3.72
N LYS A 113 -10.96 -23.55 2.69
CA LYS A 113 -10.95 -24.66 1.73
C LYS A 113 -9.82 -24.51 0.72
N HIS A 114 -9.63 -23.31 0.19
CA HIS A 114 -8.61 -23.03 -0.81
C HIS A 114 -7.28 -22.56 -0.19
N GLN A 115 -7.25 -22.27 1.12
CA GLN A 115 -6.09 -21.71 1.83
C GLN A 115 -5.60 -20.40 1.21
N GLN A 116 -6.55 -19.57 0.76
CA GLN A 116 -6.32 -18.35 0.00
C GLN A 116 -7.34 -17.27 0.42
N TRP A 117 -7.11 -16.03 0.01
CA TRP A 117 -7.95 -14.88 0.34
C TRP A 117 -8.99 -14.58 -0.73
N ASN A 118 -10.24 -14.39 -0.31
CA ASN A 118 -11.29 -13.77 -1.11
C ASN A 118 -11.38 -12.30 -0.75
N ILE A 119 -11.42 -11.43 -1.75
CA ILE A 119 -11.33 -9.99 -1.55
C ILE A 119 -12.49 -9.31 -2.24
N MET A 120 -13.32 -8.63 -1.46
CA MET A 120 -14.44 -7.86 -1.97
C MET A 120 -14.21 -6.38 -1.69
N TYR A 121 -14.06 -5.61 -2.75
CA TYR A 121 -14.06 -4.16 -2.70
C TYR A 121 -15.49 -3.65 -2.69
N LYS A 122 -15.83 -2.80 -1.74
CA LYS A 122 -17.15 -2.14 -1.69
C LYS A 122 -17.00 -0.65 -1.93
N GLU A 123 -17.78 -0.14 -2.86
CA GLU A 123 -17.82 1.29 -3.20
C GLU A 123 -18.65 2.08 -2.18
N TYR A 124 -18.18 3.30 -1.93
CA TYR A 124 -18.84 4.31 -1.14
C TYR A 124 -18.72 5.66 -1.83
N GLU A 125 -19.72 6.51 -1.64
CA GLU A 125 -19.67 7.90 -2.09
C GLU A 125 -18.93 8.78 -1.08
N TRP A 126 -18.03 9.62 -1.56
CA TRP A 126 -17.46 10.70 -0.75
C TRP A 126 -18.34 11.93 -0.93
N THR A 127 -19.27 12.14 0.00
CA THR A 127 -20.33 13.17 -0.15
C THR A 127 -19.81 14.61 -0.11
N ASN A 128 -18.69 14.86 0.60
CA ASN A 128 -18.06 16.17 0.71
C ASN A 128 -16.53 16.02 0.58
N PRO A 129 -16.00 15.77 -0.63
CA PRO A 129 -14.56 15.66 -0.83
C PRO A 129 -13.92 17.06 -0.71
N PRO A 130 -12.66 17.14 -0.22
CA PRO A 130 -11.89 18.38 -0.28
C PRO A 130 -11.80 18.91 -1.72
N GLU A 131 -11.58 20.22 -1.86
CA GLU A 131 -11.38 20.81 -3.18
C GLU A 131 -10.09 20.28 -3.82
N GLY A 132 -10.21 19.82 -5.07
CA GLY A 132 -9.09 19.25 -5.82
C GLY A 132 -8.78 17.80 -5.46
N LYS A 133 -7.67 17.30 -6.01
CA LYS A 133 -7.21 15.93 -5.82
C LYS A 133 -6.05 15.92 -4.82
N PRO A 134 -5.92 14.90 -3.95
CA PRO A 134 -4.79 14.80 -3.05
C PRO A 134 -3.48 14.74 -3.85
N ARG A 135 -2.47 15.45 -3.34
CA ARG A 135 -1.12 15.52 -3.87
C ARG A 135 -0.14 15.13 -2.77
N TYR A 136 0.94 14.49 -3.18
CA TYR A 136 1.97 14.01 -2.29
C TYR A 136 3.32 14.49 -2.84
N ASP A 137 4.20 14.93 -1.96
CA ASP A 137 5.55 15.35 -2.34
C ASP A 137 6.50 14.15 -2.33
N ASP A 138 7.58 14.22 -3.10
CA ASP A 138 8.67 13.26 -3.04
C ASP A 138 9.34 13.36 -1.66
N ASN A 139 9.23 12.28 -0.87
CA ASN A 139 9.80 12.21 0.48
C ASN A 139 11.09 11.37 0.55
N SER A 140 11.78 11.15 -0.58
CA SER A 140 12.98 10.31 -0.64
C SER A 140 14.06 10.70 0.37
N ASP A 141 14.30 12.00 0.57
CA ASP A 141 15.32 12.50 1.50
C ASP A 141 14.96 12.22 2.97
N SER A 142 13.72 12.52 3.36
CA SER A 142 13.26 12.25 4.74
C SER A 142 13.16 10.75 4.99
N PHE A 143 12.76 9.97 3.98
CA PHE A 143 12.68 8.52 4.10
C PHE A 143 14.07 7.90 4.28
N ARG A 144 15.07 8.30 3.47
CA ARG A 144 16.46 7.87 3.63
C ARG A 144 17.00 8.21 5.02
N LYS A 145 16.73 9.41 5.52
CA LYS A 145 17.16 9.84 6.84
C LYS A 145 16.63 8.90 7.93
N VAL A 146 15.33 8.62 7.91
CA VAL A 146 14.70 7.73 8.91
C VAL A 146 15.22 6.30 8.77
N LEU A 147 15.42 5.79 7.55
CA LEU A 147 16.01 4.46 7.32
C LEU A 147 17.41 4.33 7.93
N LEU A 148 18.25 5.36 7.81
CA LEU A 148 19.58 5.37 8.43
C LEU A 148 19.47 5.34 9.96
N GLN A 149 18.59 6.17 10.54
CA GLN A 149 18.41 6.24 12.00
C GLN A 149 17.86 4.94 12.58
N ILE A 150 16.83 4.35 11.95
CA ILE A 150 16.22 3.12 12.44
C ILE A 150 17.09 1.88 12.18
N LYS A 151 17.94 1.90 11.14
CA LYS A 151 19.01 0.91 10.96
C LYS A 151 19.96 0.91 12.14
N ASP A 152 20.45 2.08 12.53
CA ASP A 152 21.38 2.22 13.64
C ASP A 152 20.71 1.82 14.96
N LEU A 153 19.44 2.20 15.17
CA LEU A 153 18.66 1.73 16.33
C LEU A 153 18.55 0.21 16.35
N ALA A 154 18.15 -0.41 15.22
CA ALA A 154 18.01 -1.87 15.12
C ALA A 154 19.31 -2.59 15.49
N ALA A 155 20.47 -2.08 15.08
CA ALA A 155 21.76 -2.64 15.48
C ALA A 155 22.02 -2.44 16.99
N LYS A 156 21.69 -1.27 17.56
CA LYS A 156 21.86 -1.02 19.01
C LYS A 156 21.01 -1.96 19.87
N ILE A 157 19.82 -2.34 19.41
CA ILE A 157 18.88 -3.22 20.15
C ILE A 157 19.01 -4.70 19.80
N ASP A 158 20.15 -5.12 19.22
CA ASP A 158 20.44 -6.53 18.85
C ASP A 158 19.41 -7.14 17.89
N CYS A 159 18.94 -6.32 16.95
CA CYS A 159 17.97 -6.65 15.90
C CYS A 159 18.62 -6.55 14.51
N GLU A 160 19.76 -7.21 14.30
CA GLU A 160 20.59 -7.07 13.08
C GLU A 160 19.85 -7.49 11.81
N ASN A 161 18.90 -8.42 11.91
CA ASN A 161 18.03 -8.80 10.80
C ASN A 161 17.25 -7.59 10.26
N PHE A 162 16.73 -6.73 11.14
CA PHE A 162 16.03 -5.50 10.74
C PHE A 162 17.00 -4.43 10.24
N ALA A 163 18.18 -4.29 10.86
CA ALA A 163 19.21 -3.40 10.35
C ALA A 163 19.56 -3.73 8.87
N ASN A 164 19.67 -5.02 8.54
CA ASN A 164 19.87 -5.46 7.16
C ASN A 164 18.69 -5.13 6.24
N ILE A 165 17.44 -5.28 6.71
CA ILE A 165 16.25 -4.87 5.94
C ILE A 165 16.29 -3.39 5.61
N PHE A 166 16.64 -2.53 6.58
CA PHE A 166 16.70 -1.09 6.38
C PHE A 166 17.87 -0.67 5.47
N GLU A 167 19.03 -1.30 5.61
CA GLU A 167 20.16 -1.13 4.69
C GLU A 167 19.75 -1.49 3.25
N PHE A 168 19.04 -2.60 3.09
CA PHE A 168 18.54 -3.04 1.81
C PHE A 168 17.49 -2.10 1.21
N ALA A 169 16.63 -1.48 2.02
CA ALA A 169 15.69 -0.46 1.55
C ALA A 169 16.43 0.80 1.06
N ILE A 170 17.51 1.22 1.74
CA ILE A 170 18.39 2.31 1.29
C ILE A 170 19.02 1.98 -0.06
N GLN A 171 19.49 0.74 -0.25
CA GLN A 171 20.06 0.28 -1.53
C GLN A 171 19.02 0.25 -2.66
N SER A 172 17.74 -0.01 -2.36
CA SER A 172 16.65 0.11 -3.33
C SER A 172 16.41 1.56 -3.74
N LEU A 173 16.51 2.54 -2.82
CA LEU A 173 16.48 3.98 -3.17
C LEU A 173 17.63 4.37 -4.13
N ASP A 174 18.79 3.73 -4.00
CA ASP A 174 19.94 3.94 -4.90
C ASP A 174 19.80 3.20 -6.25
N GLY A 175 18.78 2.35 -6.44
CA GLY A 175 18.65 1.49 -7.63
C GLY A 175 19.64 0.33 -7.69
N LYS A 176 20.20 -0.09 -6.55
CA LYS A 176 21.20 -1.19 -6.48
C LYS A 176 20.58 -2.56 -6.20
N ASN A 177 19.35 -2.60 -5.70
CA ASN A 177 18.61 -3.80 -5.29
C ASN A 177 17.16 -3.73 -5.80
N GLU A 178 16.99 -3.74 -7.12
CA GLU A 178 15.68 -3.75 -7.79
C GLU A 178 15.19 -5.19 -7.98
N GLY A 179 13.87 -5.41 -7.90
CA GLY A 179 13.22 -6.66 -8.27
C GLY A 179 13.10 -7.72 -7.18
N ILE A 180 13.43 -7.43 -5.91
CA ILE A 180 13.31 -8.42 -4.82
C ILE A 180 11.86 -8.86 -4.58
N ASP A 181 10.88 -7.97 -4.76
CA ASP A 181 9.48 -8.37 -4.63
C ASP A 181 9.11 -9.46 -5.67
N LYS A 182 9.79 -9.49 -6.82
CA LYS A 182 9.64 -10.57 -7.81
C LYS A 182 10.20 -11.90 -7.33
N GLU A 183 11.23 -11.90 -6.48
CA GLU A 183 11.78 -13.12 -5.85
C GLU A 183 10.75 -13.78 -4.92
N TYR A 184 9.87 -12.99 -4.31
CA TYR A 184 8.72 -13.46 -3.54
C TYR A 184 7.49 -13.80 -4.42
N GLY A 185 7.64 -13.73 -5.74
CA GLY A 185 6.58 -14.01 -6.70
C GLY A 185 5.51 -12.92 -6.79
N LEU A 186 5.81 -11.70 -6.36
CA LEU A 186 4.94 -10.54 -6.49
C LEU A 186 5.18 -9.84 -7.83
N GLU A 187 4.10 -9.42 -8.49
CA GLU A 187 4.20 -8.58 -9.69
C GLU A 187 4.30 -7.11 -9.27
N LEU A 188 5.40 -6.46 -9.68
CA LEU A 188 5.61 -5.05 -9.38
C LEU A 188 4.61 -4.15 -10.11
N PRO A 189 4.15 -3.04 -9.47
CA PRO A 189 3.35 -2.03 -10.14
C PRO A 189 4.03 -1.50 -11.40
N GLN A 190 3.26 -1.38 -12.49
CA GLN A 190 3.75 -0.86 -13.78
C GLN A 190 3.80 0.67 -13.75
N ILE A 191 4.76 1.21 -13.00
CA ILE A 191 4.97 2.66 -12.78
C ILE A 191 6.36 3.11 -13.29
N PRO A 192 6.60 4.42 -13.49
CA PRO A 192 7.91 4.92 -13.92
C PRO A 192 9.04 4.47 -13.00
N SER A 193 10.23 4.28 -13.56
CA SER A 193 11.37 3.68 -12.83
C SER A 193 11.79 4.47 -11.58
N GLN A 194 11.68 5.81 -11.61
CA GLN A 194 11.97 6.65 -10.44
C GLN A 194 10.98 6.37 -9.30
N ASN A 195 9.68 6.32 -9.60
CA ASN A 195 8.63 5.99 -8.64
C ASN A 195 8.75 4.56 -8.14
N LEU A 196 9.16 3.63 -9.01
CA LEU A 196 9.32 2.21 -8.68
C LEU A 196 10.39 1.99 -7.62
N LYS A 197 11.56 2.65 -7.74
CA LYS A 197 12.64 2.55 -6.74
C LYS A 197 12.17 2.94 -5.34
N LEU A 198 11.43 4.05 -5.25
CA LEU A 198 10.87 4.51 -3.98
C LEU A 198 9.78 3.57 -3.46
N PHE A 199 8.94 3.02 -4.35
CA PHE A 199 7.94 2.01 -3.98
C PHE A 199 8.57 0.74 -3.44
N GLU A 200 9.61 0.21 -4.10
CA GLU A 200 10.32 -0.99 -3.65
C GLU A 200 11.04 -0.76 -2.31
N ALA A 201 11.65 0.40 -2.12
CA ALA A 201 12.24 0.77 -0.83
C ALA A 201 11.18 0.80 0.28
N ALA A 202 10.02 1.39 0.02
CA ALA A 202 8.90 1.41 0.96
C ALA A 202 8.32 0.01 1.20
N SER A 203 8.22 -0.81 0.16
CA SER A 203 7.77 -2.20 0.24
C SER A 203 8.66 -3.01 1.17
N ARG A 204 9.97 -2.85 1.02
CA ARG A 204 10.98 -3.56 1.79
C ARG A 204 11.05 -3.11 3.25
N ALA A 205 10.90 -1.81 3.50
CA ALA A 205 10.94 -1.24 4.84
C ALA A 205 9.64 -1.44 5.64
N ASP A 206 8.54 -1.86 5.00
CA ASP A 206 7.26 -2.12 5.69
C ASP A 206 7.31 -3.47 6.43
N VAL A 207 7.85 -3.39 7.65
CA VAL A 207 8.12 -4.49 8.60
C VAL A 207 7.12 -4.55 9.77
N PHE A 208 6.02 -3.80 9.69
CA PHE A 208 5.06 -3.64 10.80
C PHE A 208 4.00 -4.74 10.91
N GLY A 209 3.99 -5.71 9.99
CA GLY A 209 2.99 -6.77 9.95
C GLY A 209 3.59 -8.19 10.04
N ALA A 210 2.70 -9.17 10.30
CA ALA A 210 2.97 -10.61 10.45
C ALA A 210 3.74 -11.01 11.72
N MET A 211 3.95 -12.32 11.92
CA MET A 211 4.77 -12.85 13.03
C MET A 211 6.25 -12.57 12.77
N GLY A 212 6.97 -12.22 13.83
CA GLY A 212 8.36 -11.77 13.76
C GLY A 212 8.49 -10.32 13.26
N SER A 213 7.44 -9.51 13.39
CA SER A 213 7.42 -8.13 12.92
C SER A 213 8.29 -7.21 13.78
N TRP A 214 8.51 -6.00 13.28
CA TRP A 214 9.16 -4.93 14.05
C TRP A 214 8.39 -4.54 15.31
N ASN A 215 7.09 -4.85 15.38
CA ASN A 215 6.25 -4.58 16.55
C ASN A 215 6.29 -5.72 17.60
N ASP A 216 6.98 -6.83 17.32
CA ASP A 216 6.95 -8.01 18.20
C ASP A 216 8.01 -7.91 19.31
N SER A 217 9.21 -8.45 19.07
CA SER A 217 10.31 -8.44 20.02
C SER A 217 11.07 -7.11 20.13
N PRO A 218 11.20 -6.27 19.07
CA PRO A 218 12.00 -5.04 19.16
C PRO A 218 11.57 -4.03 20.24
N PRO A 219 10.28 -3.76 20.52
CA PRO A 219 9.90 -2.86 21.62
C PRO A 219 10.49 -3.29 22.97
N TYR A 220 10.43 -4.59 23.28
CA TYR A 220 10.98 -5.15 24.50
C TYR A 220 12.52 -5.06 24.55
N MET A 221 13.19 -5.31 23.42
CA MET A 221 14.64 -5.14 23.33
C MET A 221 15.08 -3.69 23.50
N ALA A 222 14.33 -2.74 22.92
CA ALA A 222 14.57 -1.32 23.09
C ALA A 222 14.39 -0.90 24.56
N GLN A 223 13.33 -1.37 25.23
CA GLN A 223 13.11 -1.11 26.65
C GLN A 223 14.27 -1.63 27.53
N ASN A 224 14.75 -2.87 27.29
CA ASN A 224 15.88 -3.43 28.04
C ASN A 224 17.17 -2.61 27.91
N LYS A 225 17.30 -1.82 26.84
CA LYS A 225 18.45 -0.95 26.59
C LYS A 225 18.19 0.53 26.91
N GLY A 226 17.02 0.87 27.44
CA GLY A 226 16.64 2.26 27.73
C GLY A 226 16.41 3.12 26.49
N LEU A 227 16.03 2.51 25.37
CA LEU A 227 15.82 3.14 24.05
C LEU A 227 14.34 3.10 23.62
N GLU A 228 13.41 2.90 24.54
CA GLU A 228 11.96 2.81 24.27
C GLU A 228 11.41 4.05 23.55
N GLU A 229 11.77 5.25 24.02
CA GLU A 229 11.32 6.51 23.40
C GLU A 229 11.89 6.68 21.97
N GLU A 230 13.17 6.37 21.76
CA GLU A 230 13.80 6.41 20.43
C GLU A 230 13.14 5.39 19.49
N TYR A 231 12.80 4.21 19.99
CA TYR A 231 12.08 3.18 19.25
C TYR A 231 10.71 3.66 18.80
N ASP A 232 9.90 4.23 19.70
CA ASP A 232 8.54 4.66 19.35
C ASP A 232 8.56 5.80 18.31
N ILE A 233 9.41 6.81 18.53
CA ILE A 233 9.54 7.94 17.60
C ILE A 233 9.99 7.46 16.22
N LEU A 234 11.07 6.69 16.14
CA LEU A 234 11.60 6.23 14.84
C LEU A 234 10.65 5.25 14.14
N SER A 235 9.91 4.43 14.90
CA SER A 235 8.91 3.52 14.32
C SER A 235 7.74 4.28 13.69
N ASP A 236 7.24 5.33 14.36
CA ASP A 236 6.19 6.18 13.80
C ASP A 236 6.68 6.99 12.59
N GLU A 237 7.88 7.55 12.68
CA GLU A 237 8.49 8.26 11.56
C GLU A 237 8.73 7.34 10.36
N LEU A 238 9.13 6.08 10.60
CA LEU A 238 9.33 5.09 9.55
C LEU A 238 8.01 4.76 8.86
N LEU A 239 6.98 4.43 9.63
CA LEU A 239 5.64 4.12 9.08
C LEU A 239 5.12 5.29 8.25
N LYS A 240 5.23 6.52 8.76
CA LYS A 240 4.82 7.73 8.05
C LYS A 240 5.55 7.89 6.72
N ASN A 241 6.87 7.74 6.72
CA ASN A 241 7.66 7.88 5.50
C ASN A 241 7.38 6.78 4.48
N ILE A 242 7.15 5.54 4.94
CA ILE A 242 6.71 4.44 4.06
C ILE A 242 5.38 4.77 3.40
N ARG A 243 4.39 5.24 4.17
CA ARG A 243 3.06 5.57 3.64
C ARG A 243 3.14 6.74 2.64
N LEU A 244 3.90 7.78 2.96
CA LEU A 244 4.13 8.90 2.03
C LEU A 244 4.84 8.45 0.74
N ALA A 245 5.86 7.60 0.86
CA ALA A 245 6.59 7.06 -0.28
C ALA A 245 5.67 6.26 -1.21
N ILE A 246 4.83 5.38 -0.66
CA ILE A 246 3.85 4.61 -1.44
C ILE A 246 2.85 5.56 -2.11
N LEU A 247 2.31 6.55 -1.38
CA LEU A 247 1.35 7.50 -1.90
C LEU A 247 1.93 8.32 -3.05
N TYR A 248 3.16 8.84 -2.92
CA TYR A 248 3.83 9.55 -4.00
C TYR A 248 4.08 8.63 -5.21
N SER A 249 4.71 7.47 -4.97
CA SER A 249 5.08 6.54 -6.04
C SER A 249 3.89 6.12 -6.90
N ILE A 250 2.73 5.85 -6.29
CA ILE A 250 1.54 5.37 -6.99
C ILE A 250 0.73 6.52 -7.61
N ASN A 251 0.64 7.66 -6.94
CA ASN A 251 -0.30 8.71 -7.33
C ASN A 251 0.28 9.79 -8.25
N GLU A 252 1.59 10.03 -8.19
CA GLU A 252 2.24 11.19 -8.82
C GLU A 252 3.13 10.77 -10.00
N TRP A 253 2.47 10.53 -11.14
CA TRP A 253 3.02 10.33 -12.49
C TRP A 253 1.89 10.30 -13.54
#